data_AF-A0A0Q4UBL6-F1
#
_entry.id   AF-A0A0Q4UBL6-F1
#
_cell.length_a   1.000
_cell.length_b   1.000
_cell.length_c   1.000
_cell.angle_alpha   90.00
_cell.angle_beta   90.00
_cell.angle_gamma   90.00
#
_symmetry.space_group_name_H-M   'P 1'
#
loop_
_entity.id
_entity.type
_entity.pdbx_description
1 polymer ?
#
loop_
_entity_poly.entity_id
_entity_poly.type
_entity_poly.pdbx_seq_one_letter_code
_entity_poly.pdbx_strand_id
1 'polypeptide(L)' 'MTAYILREMLKVAPLDDLVDISSQPALLPKCNFGKHRGTPWADVPSDYLRWASGQQMDEDVAFTVRHHLAERAKR' A
#
# COMPACT_ATOMS: atom_id res chain seq x y z
N MET A 1 -8.34 22.35 -22.28
CA MET A 1 -8.67 21.03 -22.85
C MET A 1 -8.28 19.97 -21.81
N THR A 2 -9.11 19.74 -20.79
CA THR A 2 -8.82 18.75 -19.72
C THR A 2 -10.09 18.09 -19.15
N ALA A 3 -11.24 18.76 -19.17
CA ALA A 3 -12.49 18.16 -18.69
C ALA A 3 -13.15 17.15 -19.66
N TYR A 4 -12.87 17.24 -20.96
CA TYR A 4 -13.57 16.44 -21.97
C TYR A 4 -13.13 14.97 -22.01
N ILE A 5 -11.83 14.71 -21.77
CA ILE A 5 -11.29 13.34 -21.78
C ILE A 5 -11.80 12.56 -20.56
N LEU A 6 -11.88 13.20 -19.40
CA LEU A 6 -12.41 12.60 -18.17
C LEU A 6 -13.86 12.14 -18.34
N ARG A 7 -14.69 12.94 -19.05
CA ARG A 7 -16.09 12.61 -19.32
C ARG A 7 -16.26 11.39 -20.22
N GLU A 8 -15.36 11.15 -21.17
CA GLU A 8 -15.43 9.97 -22.04
C GLU A 8 -14.94 8.69 -21.32
N MET A 9 -13.93 8.81 -20.45
CA MET A 9 -13.46 7.68 -19.65
C MET A 9 -14.52 7.17 -18.64
N LEU A 10 -15.40 8.06 -18.17
CA LEU A 10 -16.53 7.75 -17.28
C LEU A 10 -17.62 6.87 -17.90
N LYS A 11 -17.63 6.67 -19.23
CA LYS A 11 -18.65 5.87 -19.92
C LYS A 11 -18.26 4.40 -20.12
N VAL A 12 -16.98 4.06 -19.92
CA VAL A 12 -16.42 2.76 -20.34
C VAL A 12 -16.22 1.79 -19.17
N ALA A 13 -16.27 2.27 -17.92
CA ALA A 13 -16.12 1.43 -16.73
C ALA A 13 -17.15 1.82 -15.65
N PRO A 14 -17.79 0.86 -14.96
CA PRO A 14 -18.63 1.15 -13.81
C PRO A 14 -17.79 1.85 -12.72
N LEU A 15 -18.32 2.97 -12.22
CA LEU A 15 -17.66 3.88 -11.27
C LEU A 15 -17.28 3.24 -9.94
N ASP A 16 -17.94 2.14 -9.56
CA ASP A 16 -17.70 1.43 -8.31
C ASP A 16 -16.26 0.88 -8.20
N ASP A 17 -15.62 0.48 -9.30
CA ASP A 17 -14.23 -0.03 -9.27
C ASP A 17 -13.17 1.08 -9.09
N LEU A 18 -13.50 2.33 -9.44
CA LEU A 18 -12.53 3.44 -9.40
C LEU A 18 -12.37 4.05 -8.00
N VAL A 19 -13.37 3.91 -7.13
CA VAL A 19 -13.31 4.37 -5.74
C VAL A 19 -12.47 3.42 -4.87
N ASP A 20 -12.57 2.11 -5.09
CA ASP A 20 -11.78 1.13 -4.32
C ASP A 20 -10.28 1.22 -4.60
N ILE A 21 -9.88 1.61 -5.82
CA ILE A 21 -8.47 1.79 -6.21
C ILE A 21 -7.89 3.09 -5.61
N SER A 22 -8.72 4.10 -5.33
CA SER A 22 -8.27 5.44 -4.91
C SER A 22 -8.21 5.64 -3.39
N SER A 23 -8.76 4.73 -2.58
CA SER A 23 -8.95 4.93 -1.14
C SER A 23 -7.96 4.20 -0.24
N GLN A 24 -6.98 3.49 -0.79
CA GLN A 24 -5.97 2.80 0.01
C GLN A 24 -4.65 3.60 0.01
N PRO A 25 -4.08 3.94 1.18
CA PRO A 25 -2.77 4.55 1.27
C PRO A 25 -1.76 3.75 0.44
N ALA A 26 -0.99 4.46 -0.38
CA ALA A 26 -0.06 3.83 -1.31
C ALA A 26 0.88 2.90 -0.56
N LEU A 27 0.79 1.60 -0.84
CA LEU A 27 1.73 0.62 -0.30
C LEU A 27 3.12 0.99 -0.78
N LEU A 28 4.02 1.22 0.17
CA LEU A 28 5.42 1.46 -0.17
C LEU A 28 5.94 0.21 -0.90
N PRO A 29 6.60 0.34 -2.07
CA PRO A 29 7.08 -0.82 -2.81
C PRO A 29 8.29 -1.49 -2.15
N LYS A 30 9.05 -0.72 -1.35
CA LYS A 30 10.28 -1.14 -0.69
C LYS A 30 10.35 -0.56 0.71
N CYS A 31 10.99 -1.31 1.61
CA CYS A 31 11.31 -0.80 2.94
C CYS A 31 12.31 0.35 2.81
N ASN A 32 12.02 1.48 3.43
CA ASN A 32 12.81 2.71 3.34
C ASN A 32 13.75 2.91 4.54
N PHE A 33 13.76 2.01 5.53
CA PHE A 33 14.58 2.12 6.74
C PHE A 33 15.18 0.78 7.20
N GLY A 34 16.08 0.87 8.19
CA GLY A 34 16.58 -0.29 8.91
C GLY A 34 17.41 -1.25 8.08
N LYS A 35 17.44 -2.52 8.52
CA LYS A 35 18.29 -3.59 7.95
C LYS A 35 17.84 -4.01 6.55
N HIS A 36 16.57 -3.85 6.24
CA HIS A 36 15.95 -4.26 4.97
C HIS A 36 15.70 -3.06 4.03
N ARG A 37 16.42 -1.95 4.21
CA ARG A 37 16.27 -0.78 3.35
C ARG A 37 16.56 -1.14 1.88
N GLY A 38 15.62 -0.83 1.00
CA GLY A 38 15.67 -1.16 -0.44
C GLY A 38 15.11 -2.54 -0.79
N THR A 39 14.79 -3.38 0.19
CA THR A 39 14.15 -4.68 -0.01
C THR A 39 12.64 -4.51 -0.21
N PRO A 40 12.01 -5.23 -1.15
CA PRO A 40 10.55 -5.28 -1.26
C PRO A 40 9.91 -5.72 0.05
N TRP A 41 8.82 -5.10 0.48
CA TRP A 41 8.12 -5.49 1.71
C TRP A 41 7.58 -6.93 1.66
N ALA A 42 7.32 -7.45 0.46
CA ALA A 42 7.00 -8.86 0.23
C ALA A 42 8.12 -9.81 0.70
N ASP A 43 9.38 -9.43 0.53
CA ASP A 43 10.55 -10.23 0.91
C ASP A 43 11.01 -9.98 2.35
N VAL A 44 10.46 -8.97 3.02
CA VAL A 44 10.78 -8.67 4.42
C VAL A 44 10.21 -9.79 5.33
N PRO A 45 11.01 -10.38 6.22
CA PRO A 45 10.53 -11.43 7.13
C PRO A 45 9.37 -10.97 8.01
N SER A 46 8.40 -11.85 8.29
CA SER A 46 7.23 -11.53 9.13
C SER A 46 7.63 -11.10 10.55
N ASP A 47 8.72 -11.66 11.08
CA ASP A 47 9.27 -11.26 12.38
C ASP A 47 9.78 -9.82 12.38
N TYR A 48 10.37 -9.37 11.26
CA TYR A 48 10.83 -8.00 11.09
C TYR A 48 9.65 -7.03 10.94
N LEU A 49 8.59 -7.43 10.24
CA LEU A 49 7.34 -6.67 10.17
C LEU A 49 6.70 -6.51 11.55
N ARG A 50 6.66 -7.58 12.35
CA ARG A 50 6.10 -7.56 13.71
C ARG A 50 6.94 -6.70 14.66
N TRP A 51 8.26 -6.72 14.52
CA TRP A 51 9.13 -5.79 15.24
C TRP A 51 8.86 -4.35 14.82
N ALA A 52 8.77 -4.07 13.52
CA ALA A 52 8.52 -2.74 12.97
C ALA A 52 7.17 -2.17 13.41
N SER A 53 6.12 -3.01 13.52
CA SER A 53 4.79 -2.57 13.96
C SER A 53 4.75 -2.12 15.43
N GLY A 54 5.71 -2.54 16.25
CA GLY A 54 5.87 -2.12 17.64
C GLY A 54 6.71 -0.85 17.83
N GLN A 55 7.29 -0.30 16.76
CA GLN A 55 8.08 0.93 16.81
C GLN A 55 7.22 2.15 16.43
N GLN A 56 7.55 3.33 16.97
CA GLN A 56 6.99 4.60 16.48
C GLN A 56 7.64 4.94 15.14
N MET A 57 7.04 4.42 14.06
CA MET A 57 7.45 4.70 12.68
C MET A 57 6.53 5.72 12.04
N ASP A 58 6.96 6.23 10.89
CA ASP A 58 6.13 7.08 10.03
C ASP A 58 4.79 6.38 9.71
N GLU A 59 3.73 7.18 9.54
CA GLU A 59 2.37 6.70 9.33
C GLU A 59 2.27 5.79 8.09
N ASP A 60 2.97 6.14 7.00
CA ASP A 60 2.97 5.36 5.76
C ASP A 60 3.65 4.00 5.94
N VAL A 61 4.71 3.97 6.75
CA VAL A 61 5.43 2.75 7.12
C VAL A 61 4.54 1.86 7.99
N ALA A 62 3.95 2.43 9.03
CA ALA A 62 3.08 1.69 9.95
C ALA A 62 1.88 1.09 9.21
N PHE A 63 1.29 1.85 8.27
CA PHE A 63 0.22 1.38 7.42
C PHE A 63 0.67 0.23 6.52
N THR A 64 1.79 0.38 5.81
CA THR A 64 2.36 -0.65 4.92
C THR A 64 2.67 -1.95 5.68
N VAL A 65 3.30 -1.85 6.86
CA VAL A 65 3.63 -3.00 7.72
C VAL A 65 2.37 -3.74 8.18
N ARG A 66 1.35 -3.01 8.64
CA ARG A 66 0.08 -3.59 9.08
C ARG A 66 -0.64 -4.29 7.93
N HIS A 67 -0.66 -3.67 6.75
CA HIS A 67 -1.24 -4.27 5.55
C HIS A 67 -0.56 -5.60 5.19
N HIS A 68 0.77 -5.63 5.11
CA HIS A 68 1.50 -6.86 4.79
C HIS A 68 1.34 -7.96 5.85
N LEU A 69 1.23 -7.60 7.13
CA LEU A 69 0.92 -8.56 8.19
C LEU A 69 -0.51 -9.12 8.06
N ALA A 70 -1.49 -8.28 7.73
CA ALA A 70 -2.88 -8.70 7.54
C ALA A 70 -3.04 -9.60 6.31
N GLU A 71 -2.39 -9.27 5.18
CA GLU A 71 -2.37 -10.10 3.97
C GLU A 71 -1.78 -11.48 4.25
N ARG A 72 -0.68 -11.55 5.01
CA ARG A 72 -0.05 -12.82 5.39
C ARG A 72 -0.88 -13.65 6.36
N ALA A 73 -1.75 -13.03 7.16
CA ALA A 73 -2.65 -13.73 8.07
C ALA A 73 -3.89 -14.32 7.37
N LYS A 74 -4.24 -13.82 6.18
CA LYS A 74 -5.36 -14.32 5.36
C LYS A 74 -4.97 -15.50 4.45
N ARG A 75 -3.68 -15.82 4.35
CA ARG A 75 -3.14 -16.86 3.46
C ARG A 75 -2.89 -18.15 4.22
#